data_AF-W7YYV1-F1
#
_entry.id   AF-W7YYV1-F1
#
_cell.length_a   1.000
_cell.length_b   1.000
_cell.length_c   1.000
_cell.angle_alpha   90.00
_cell.angle_beta   90.00
_cell.angle_gamma   90.00
#
_symmetry.space_group_name_H-M   'P 1'
#
loop_
_entity.id
_entity.type
_entity.pdbx_description
1 polymer ?
#
loop_
_entity_poly.entity_id
_entity_poly.type
_entity_poly.pdbx_seq_one_letter_code
_entity_poly.pdbx_strand_id
1 'polypeptide(L)'
;MTQQKKLTLIDLNRFEKELDKTKKISILDNKYEVNIHTTFKDSDIEDLLHDFRTIIEKLSNTQNVELRNVYSIYLTLILRQFTDIPITEENEIVELIRISKVLKNKGITNEVFNEIPQDQLDYLTQKVKKSSDALNQLLKDTEVENGYTEPKAVGSDSEKESS
;
A
#
# COMPACT_ATOMS: atom_id res chain seq x y z
N MET A 1 -3.54 -4.11 -44.46
CA MET A 1 -3.78 -2.82 -43.79
C MET A 1 -4.81 -3.06 -42.69
N THR A 2 -4.44 -2.92 -41.43
CA THR A 2 -5.39 -3.03 -40.32
C THR A 2 -6.15 -1.71 -40.22
N GLN A 3 -7.45 -1.73 -40.52
CA GLN A 3 -8.31 -0.56 -40.37
C GLN A 3 -8.42 -0.23 -38.87
N GLN A 4 -7.87 0.91 -38.45
CA GLN A 4 -8.03 1.36 -37.07
C GLN A 4 -9.50 1.69 -36.81
N LYS A 5 -10.08 1.07 -35.77
CA LYS A 5 -11.45 1.32 -35.33
C LYS A 5 -11.48 2.58 -34.44
N LYS A 6 -12.52 3.40 -34.59
CA LYS A 6 -12.77 4.51 -33.66
C LYS A 6 -13.20 3.95 -32.31
N LEU A 7 -12.65 4.50 -31.24
CA LEU A 7 -13.06 4.19 -29.86
C LEU A 7 -14.51 4.62 -29.65
N THR A 8 -15.32 3.76 -29.04
CA THR A 8 -16.74 4.01 -28.75
C THR A 8 -17.04 3.91 -27.26
N LEU A 9 -18.22 4.40 -26.83
CA LEU A 9 -18.70 4.22 -25.46
C LEU A 9 -18.86 2.73 -25.09
N ILE A 10 -19.22 1.88 -26.06
CA ILE A 10 -19.33 0.43 -25.84
C ILE A 10 -17.96 -0.17 -25.52
N ASP A 11 -16.91 0.31 -26.20
CA ASP A 11 -15.54 -0.11 -25.93
C ASP A 11 -15.07 0.35 -24.55
N LEU A 12 -15.39 1.59 -24.14
CA LEU A 12 -15.08 2.10 -22.81
C LEU A 12 -15.74 1.27 -21.70
N ASN A 13 -17.03 0.99 -21.82
CA ASN A 13 -17.76 0.16 -20.86
C ASN A 13 -17.23 -1.28 -20.80
N ARG A 14 -16.69 -1.80 -21.92
CA ARG A 14 -16.02 -3.10 -21.92
C ARG A 14 -14.71 -3.03 -21.15
N PHE A 15 -13.91 -1.99 -21.36
CA PHE A 15 -12.64 -1.81 -20.66
C PHE A 15 -12.83 -1.65 -19.15
N GLU A 16 -13.83 -0.87 -18.72
CA GLU A 16 -14.19 -0.74 -17.30
C GLU A 16 -14.51 -2.10 -16.67
N LYS A 17 -15.37 -2.89 -17.32
CA LYS A 17 -15.69 -4.25 -16.85
C LYS A 17 -14.50 -5.21 -16.85
N GLU A 18 -13.52 -5.01 -17.72
CA GLU A 18 -12.29 -5.80 -17.72
C GLU A 18 -11.39 -5.45 -16.55
N LEU A 19 -11.39 -4.19 -16.12
CA LEU A 19 -10.64 -3.69 -14.96
C LEU A 19 -11.30 -4.08 -13.63
N ASP A 20 -12.63 -4.13 -13.56
CA ASP A 20 -13.39 -4.46 -12.35
C ASP A 20 -13.50 -5.98 -12.06
N LYS A 21 -12.67 -6.79 -12.71
CA LYS A 21 -12.64 -8.23 -12.45
C LYS A 21 -12.09 -8.52 -11.07
N THR A 22 -12.77 -9.43 -10.37
CA THR A 22 -12.34 -9.93 -9.07
C THR A 22 -12.20 -11.44 -9.09
N LYS A 23 -11.35 -11.96 -8.21
CA LYS A 23 -11.30 -13.37 -7.87
C LYS A 23 -11.78 -13.58 -6.45
N LYS A 24 -12.53 -14.66 -6.23
CA LYS A 24 -13.00 -15.05 -4.90
C LYS A 24 -11.99 -16.01 -4.27
N ILE A 25 -11.66 -15.77 -3.01
CA ILE A 25 -10.86 -16.68 -2.17
C ILE A 25 -11.63 -17.04 -0.91
N SER A 26 -11.19 -18.10 -0.24
CA SER A 26 -11.72 -18.52 1.06
C SER A 26 -10.65 -18.36 2.12
N ILE A 27 -11.00 -17.77 3.26
CA ILE A 27 -10.08 -17.47 4.37
C ILE A 27 -10.57 -18.09 5.68
N LEU A 28 -9.66 -18.19 6.66
CA LEU A 28 -9.91 -18.73 8.00
C LEU A 28 -10.63 -20.09 7.95
N ASP A 29 -9.97 -21.08 7.34
CA ASP A 29 -10.47 -22.46 7.19
C ASP A 29 -11.84 -22.54 6.47
N ASN A 30 -11.98 -21.79 5.36
CA ASN A 30 -13.20 -21.69 4.55
C ASN A 30 -14.42 -21.09 5.28
N LYS A 31 -14.20 -20.33 6.35
CA LYS A 31 -15.29 -19.71 7.11
C LYS A 31 -15.82 -18.44 6.46
N TYR A 32 -14.98 -17.71 5.73
CA TYR A 32 -15.35 -16.47 5.08
C TYR A 32 -14.85 -16.44 3.63
N GLU A 33 -15.55 -15.67 2.80
CA GLU A 33 -15.17 -15.39 1.42
C GLU A 33 -14.67 -13.95 1.32
N VAL A 34 -13.66 -13.73 0.49
CA VAL A 34 -13.14 -12.39 0.14
C VAL A 34 -13.00 -12.32 -1.37
N ASN A 35 -13.47 -11.24 -1.97
CA ASN A 35 -13.21 -10.91 -3.37
C ASN A 35 -12.01 -9.98 -3.46
N ILE A 36 -11.06 -10.31 -4.33
CA ILE A 36 -9.82 -9.56 -4.56
C ILE A 36 -9.81 -9.06 -6.00
N HIS A 37 -9.50 -7.79 -6.22
CA HIS A 37 -9.32 -7.24 -7.57
C HIS A 37 -8.19 -7.96 -8.29
N THR A 38 -8.44 -8.43 -9.52
CA THR A 38 -7.40 -9.10 -10.32
C THR A 38 -6.47 -8.11 -11.01
N THR A 39 -6.93 -6.87 -11.17
CA THR A 39 -6.21 -5.78 -11.83
C THR A 39 -6.27 -4.55 -10.93
N PHE A 40 -5.13 -3.93 -10.65
CA PHE A 40 -5.07 -2.68 -9.89
C PHE A 40 -5.12 -1.52 -10.87
N LYS A 41 -6.31 -0.91 -11.02
CA LYS A 41 -6.49 0.24 -11.90
C LYS A 41 -5.79 1.47 -11.34
N ASP A 42 -5.26 2.30 -12.23
CA ASP A 42 -4.49 3.49 -11.86
C ASP A 42 -5.29 4.43 -10.94
N SER A 43 -6.60 4.57 -11.16
CA SER A 43 -7.47 5.38 -10.29
C SER A 43 -7.51 4.86 -8.85
N ASP A 44 -7.60 3.54 -8.66
CA ASP A 44 -7.63 2.94 -7.31
C ASP A 44 -6.29 3.12 -6.59
N ILE A 45 -5.19 3.05 -7.35
CA ILE A 45 -3.85 3.31 -6.82
C ILE A 45 -3.71 4.78 -6.41
N GLU A 46 -4.25 5.71 -7.21
CA GLU A 46 -4.27 7.13 -6.89
C GLU A 46 -5.09 7.42 -5.62
N ASP A 47 -6.26 6.80 -5.49
CA ASP A 47 -7.11 6.89 -4.29
C ASP A 47 -6.40 6.34 -3.05
N LEU A 48 -5.79 5.14 -3.17
CA LEU A 48 -4.96 4.55 -2.10
C LEU A 48 -3.83 5.50 -1.65
N LEU A 49 -3.12 6.09 -2.62
CA LEU A 49 -2.00 6.99 -2.33
C LEU A 49 -2.48 8.30 -1.70
N HIS A 50 -3.64 8.81 -2.14
CA HIS A 50 -4.28 9.98 -1.53
C HIS A 50 -4.63 9.72 -0.07
N ASP A 51 -5.34 8.62 0.20
CA ASP A 51 -5.70 8.21 1.56
C ASP A 51 -4.48 8.01 2.44
N PHE A 52 -3.47 7.33 1.92
CA PHE A 52 -2.23 7.12 2.66
C PHE A 52 -1.56 8.44 3.00
N ARG A 53 -1.46 9.37 2.05
CA ARG A 53 -0.92 10.71 2.31
C ARG A 53 -1.72 11.46 3.38
N THR A 54 -3.05 11.46 3.31
CA THR A 54 -3.91 12.09 4.32
C THR A 54 -3.64 11.52 5.72
N ILE A 55 -3.41 10.21 5.82
CA ILE A 55 -3.06 9.58 7.09
C ILE A 55 -1.68 10.03 7.58
N ILE A 56 -0.66 10.08 6.72
CA ILE A 56 0.66 10.55 7.14
C ILE A 56 0.59 12.00 7.61
N GLU A 57 -0.15 12.88 6.92
CA GLU A 57 -0.36 14.27 7.33
C GLU A 57 -1.10 14.36 8.68
N LYS A 58 -2.09 13.50 8.93
CA LYS A 58 -2.72 13.44 10.26
C LYS A 58 -1.74 12.94 11.33
N LEU A 59 -0.90 11.96 11.00
CA LEU A 59 0.08 11.37 11.91
C LEU A 59 1.19 12.36 12.27
N SER A 60 1.73 13.12 11.32
CA SER A 60 2.77 14.13 11.58
C SER A 60 2.31 15.22 12.56
N ASN A 61 1.00 15.45 12.65
CA ASN A 61 0.41 16.38 13.62
C ASN A 61 0.20 15.77 15.02
N THR A 62 0.53 14.49 15.22
CA THR A 62 0.44 13.78 16.51
C THR A 62 1.85 13.44 17.02
N GLN A 63 2.17 13.85 18.25
CA GLN A 63 3.50 13.71 18.87
C GLN A 63 4.04 12.27 19.07
N ASN A 64 3.38 11.22 18.57
CA ASN A 64 3.72 9.84 18.93
C ASN A 64 3.43 8.83 17.80
N VAL A 65 4.04 9.05 16.63
CA VAL A 65 3.91 8.13 15.48
C VAL A 65 4.97 7.04 15.54
N GLU A 66 4.56 5.81 15.87
CA GLU A 66 5.43 4.66 15.66
C GLU A 66 5.42 4.25 14.18
N LEU A 67 6.60 4.20 13.52
CA LEU A 67 6.75 3.77 12.12
C LEU A 67 6.10 2.40 11.81
N ARG A 68 6.02 1.52 12.81
CA ARG A 68 5.33 0.22 12.70
C ARG A 68 3.83 0.37 12.42
N ASN A 69 3.19 1.41 12.95
CA ASN A 69 1.78 1.70 12.72
C ASN A 69 1.57 2.22 11.30
N VAL A 70 2.50 3.03 10.77
CA VAL A 70 2.45 3.53 9.38
C VAL A 70 2.40 2.39 8.37
N TYR A 71 3.32 1.42 8.49
CA TYR A 71 3.35 0.26 7.59
C TYR A 71 2.09 -0.60 7.71
N SER A 72 1.61 -0.83 8.95
CA SER A 72 0.40 -1.63 9.17
C SER A 72 -0.86 -0.97 8.62
N ILE A 73 -0.94 0.37 8.69
CA ILE A 73 -2.01 1.14 8.07
C ILE A 73 -1.93 1.06 6.56
N TYR A 74 -0.74 1.22 5.97
CA TYR A 74 -0.56 1.09 4.51
C TYR A 74 -1.09 -0.24 3.98
N LEU A 75 -0.71 -1.36 4.60
CA LEU A 75 -1.24 -2.68 4.23
C LEU A 75 -2.76 -2.77 4.41
N THR A 76 -3.31 -2.13 5.44
CA THR A 76 -4.76 -2.09 5.68
C THR A 76 -5.48 -1.31 4.59
N LEU A 77 -4.90 -0.21 4.11
CA LEU A 77 -5.45 0.56 3.00
C LEU A 77 -5.42 -0.22 1.68
N ILE A 78 -4.36 -0.99 1.41
CA ILE A 78 -4.30 -1.89 0.25
C ILE A 78 -5.48 -2.88 0.30
N LEU A 79 -5.70 -3.49 1.46
CA LEU A 79 -6.83 -4.42 1.65
C LEU A 79 -8.17 -3.71 1.47
N ARG A 80 -8.33 -2.48 1.98
CA ARG A 80 -9.57 -1.70 1.81
C ARG A 80 -9.84 -1.41 0.33
N GLN A 81 -8.80 -1.02 -0.42
CA GLN A 81 -8.96 -0.59 -1.80
C GLN A 81 -9.20 -1.75 -2.77
N PHE A 82 -8.51 -2.88 -2.58
CA PHE A 82 -8.46 -3.95 -3.58
C PHE A 82 -9.20 -5.23 -3.16
N THR A 83 -9.95 -5.16 -2.06
CA THR A 83 -10.78 -6.27 -1.59
C THR A 83 -12.12 -5.77 -1.08
N ASP A 84 -13.06 -6.69 -0.83
CA ASP A 84 -14.33 -6.40 -0.19
C ASP A 84 -14.32 -6.58 1.33
N ILE A 85 -13.14 -6.63 1.97
CA ILE A 85 -13.02 -6.69 3.42
C ILE A 85 -13.57 -5.37 4.00
N PRO A 86 -14.52 -5.43 4.96
CA PRO A 86 -15.17 -4.23 5.50
C PRO A 86 -14.23 -3.46 6.43
N ILE A 87 -13.43 -2.59 5.84
CA ILE A 87 -12.56 -1.63 6.53
C ILE A 87 -13.24 -0.26 6.43
N THR A 88 -13.23 0.52 7.51
CA THR A 88 -13.84 1.85 7.51
C THR A 88 -13.25 2.74 6.41
N GLU A 89 -14.10 3.45 5.69
CA GLU A 89 -13.70 4.47 4.71
C GLU A 89 -13.15 5.72 5.41
N GLU A 90 -13.53 5.94 6.67
CA GLU A 90 -13.02 7.05 7.46
C GLU A 90 -11.53 6.81 7.74
N ASN A 91 -10.69 7.77 7.35
CA ASN A 91 -9.25 7.75 7.60
C ASN A 91 -8.91 8.10 9.06
N GLU A 92 -9.59 7.45 10.01
CA GLU A 92 -9.42 7.59 11.45
C GLU A 92 -8.33 6.64 11.95
N ILE A 93 -7.18 7.22 12.32
CA ILE A 93 -5.93 6.51 12.60
C ILE A 93 -6.12 5.40 13.66
N VAL A 94 -6.78 5.72 14.77
CA VAL A 94 -6.94 4.78 15.89
C VAL A 94 -7.71 3.53 15.45
N GLU A 95 -8.74 3.72 14.63
CA GLU A 95 -9.58 2.64 14.13
C GLU A 95 -8.84 1.79 13.09
N LEU A 96 -8.11 2.43 12.17
CA LEU A 96 -7.26 1.71 11.20
C LEU A 96 -6.16 0.90 11.90
N ILE A 97 -5.54 1.43 12.96
CA ILE A 97 -4.58 0.68 13.78
C ILE A 97 -5.28 -0.52 14.43
N ARG A 98 -6.47 -0.33 15.01
CA ARG A 98 -7.24 -1.41 15.62
C ARG A 98 -7.55 -2.52 14.63
N ILE A 99 -8.06 -2.17 13.44
CA ILE A 99 -8.39 -3.11 12.36
C ILE A 99 -7.12 -3.82 11.86
N SER A 100 -6.03 -3.09 11.62
CA SER A 100 -4.76 -3.66 11.16
C SER A 100 -4.24 -4.75 12.11
N LYS A 101 -4.35 -4.53 13.42
CA LYS A 101 -3.97 -5.50 14.45
C LYS A 101 -4.85 -6.74 14.39
N VAL A 102 -6.16 -6.60 14.19
CA VAL A 102 -7.08 -7.74 14.07
C VAL A 102 -6.75 -8.56 12.83
N LEU A 103 -6.62 -7.92 11.66
CA LEU A 103 -6.30 -8.59 10.40
C LEU A 103 -4.99 -9.37 10.49
N LYS A 104 -3.95 -8.75 11.06
CA LYS A 104 -2.65 -9.37 11.25
C LYS A 104 -2.69 -10.53 12.24
N ASN A 105 -3.28 -10.33 13.42
CA ASN A 105 -3.30 -11.34 14.49
C ASN A 105 -4.17 -12.56 14.14
N LYS A 106 -5.15 -12.40 13.24
CA LYS A 106 -5.96 -13.49 12.72
C LYS A 106 -5.34 -14.18 11.49
N GLY A 107 -4.21 -13.70 10.97
CA GLY A 107 -3.59 -14.25 9.76
C GLY A 107 -4.24 -13.82 8.45
N ILE A 108 -5.34 -13.06 8.51
CA ILE A 108 -6.12 -12.61 7.34
C ILE A 108 -5.25 -11.82 6.37
N THR A 109 -4.41 -10.92 6.89
CA THR A 109 -3.48 -10.15 6.04
C THR A 109 -2.63 -11.10 5.18
N ASN A 110 -2.03 -12.13 5.77
CA ASN A 110 -1.16 -13.04 5.01
C ASN A 110 -1.95 -13.89 4.03
N GLU A 111 -3.09 -14.45 4.44
CA GLU A 111 -3.96 -15.26 3.57
C GLU A 111 -4.39 -14.47 2.33
N VAL A 112 -4.80 -13.22 2.50
CA VAL A 112 -5.26 -12.38 1.40
C VAL A 112 -4.10 -11.91 0.53
N PHE A 113 -2.99 -11.45 1.11
CA PHE A 113 -1.83 -10.99 0.34
C PHE A 113 -1.17 -12.10 -0.48
N ASN A 114 -1.14 -13.34 0.02
CA ASN A 114 -0.62 -14.49 -0.74
C ASN A 114 -1.44 -14.79 -2.00
N GLU A 115 -2.69 -14.34 -2.02
CA GLU A 115 -3.58 -14.48 -3.15
C GLU A 115 -3.52 -13.28 -4.10
N ILE A 116 -2.98 -12.13 -3.72
CA ILE A 116 -2.87 -11.01 -4.67
C ILE A 116 -1.85 -11.37 -5.76
N PRO A 117 -2.17 -11.17 -7.06
CA PRO A 117 -1.20 -11.43 -8.13
C PRO A 117 0.09 -10.62 -7.95
N GLN A 118 1.24 -11.29 -7.99
CA GLN A 118 2.53 -10.68 -7.69
C GLN A 118 2.87 -9.53 -8.66
N ASP A 119 2.48 -9.65 -9.93
CA ASP A 119 2.66 -8.59 -10.94
C ASP A 119 1.90 -7.31 -10.59
N GLN A 120 0.73 -7.43 -9.94
CA GLN A 120 -0.03 -6.28 -9.46
C GLN A 120 0.60 -5.63 -8.23
N LEU A 121 1.17 -6.43 -7.31
CA LEU A 121 1.95 -5.92 -6.18
C LEU A 121 3.23 -5.21 -6.64
N ASP A 122 3.92 -5.76 -7.64
CA ASP A 122 5.09 -5.15 -8.26
C ASP A 122 4.71 -3.84 -8.98
N TYR A 123 3.57 -3.84 -9.69
CA TYR A 123 3.04 -2.65 -10.35
C TYR A 123 2.70 -1.54 -9.35
N LEU A 124 2.00 -1.87 -8.26
CA LEU A 124 1.72 -0.95 -7.16
C LEU A 124 3.02 -0.39 -6.57
N THR A 125 4.01 -1.25 -6.30
CA THR A 125 5.32 -0.85 -5.78
C THR A 125 6.02 0.15 -6.72
N GLN A 126 5.97 -0.07 -8.03
CA GLN A 126 6.54 0.86 -9.00
C GLN A 126 5.80 2.20 -9.03
N LYS A 127 4.47 2.20 -8.96
CA LYS A 127 3.66 3.42 -8.89
C LYS A 127 3.93 4.21 -7.62
N VAL A 128 3.98 3.53 -6.47
CA VAL A 128 4.36 4.12 -5.19
C VAL A 128 5.74 4.74 -5.29
N LYS A 129 6.76 4.05 -5.85
CA LYS A 129 8.10 4.61 -6.05
C LYS A 129 8.12 5.87 -6.91
N LYS A 130 7.31 5.94 -7.96
CA LYS A 130 7.17 7.15 -8.79
C LYS A 130 6.50 8.29 -8.04
N SER A 131 5.52 7.99 -7.19
CA SER A 131 4.88 8.96 -6.30
C SER A 131 5.74 9.28 -5.06
N SER A 132 6.74 8.44 -4.78
CA SER A 132 7.57 8.47 -3.58
C SER A 132 8.55 9.63 -3.54
N ASP A 133 8.84 10.32 -4.63
CA ASP A 133 9.65 11.54 -4.54
C ASP A 133 8.95 12.60 -3.66
N ALA A 134 7.62 12.64 -3.68
CA ALA A 134 6.81 13.47 -2.79
C ALA A 134 6.63 12.86 -1.39
N LEU A 135 6.48 11.54 -1.29
CA LEU A 135 6.30 10.84 -0.01
C LEU A 135 7.60 10.74 0.82
N ASN A 136 8.75 10.59 0.16
CA ASN A 136 10.07 10.54 0.79
C ASN A 136 10.42 11.86 1.46
N GLN A 137 9.94 12.98 0.93
CA GLN A 137 10.11 14.28 1.58
C GLN A 137 9.30 14.34 2.88
N LEU A 138 8.07 13.86 2.85
CA LEU A 138 7.17 13.78 4.01
C LEU A 138 7.68 12.81 5.10
N LEU A 139 8.25 11.66 4.72
CA LEU A 139 8.85 10.69 5.63
C LEU A 139 10.16 11.20 6.24
N LYS A 140 11.01 11.88 5.46
CA LYS A 140 12.22 12.53 5.97
C LYS A 140 11.90 13.59 7.01
N ASP A 141 10.85 14.37 6.81
CA ASP A 141 10.41 15.37 7.81
C ASP A 141 9.95 14.71 9.12
N THR A 142 9.42 13.47 9.05
CA THR A 142 9.03 12.67 10.24
C THR A 142 10.23 12.01 10.94
N GLU A 143 11.33 11.73 10.21
CA GLU A 143 12.57 11.20 10.77
C GLU A 143 13.46 12.28 11.40
N VAL A 144 13.46 13.51 10.87
CA VAL A 144 14.26 14.63 11.38
C VAL A 144 13.76 15.13 12.75
N GLU A 145 12.46 15.01 13.05
CA GLU A 145 11.90 15.44 14.34
C GLU A 145 12.25 14.49 15.51
N ASN A 146 12.64 13.24 15.23
CA ASN A 146 12.96 12.21 16.24
C ASN A 146 14.46 11.88 16.40
N GLY A 147 15.37 12.67 15.82
CA GLY A 147 16.78 12.69 16.24
C GLY A 147 17.58 11.38 16.06
N TYR A 148 17.24 10.53 15.10
CA TYR A 148 18.10 9.40 14.74
C TYR A 148 19.02 9.78 13.57
N THR A 149 20.32 9.81 13.84
CA THR A 149 21.36 9.88 12.80
C THR A 149 21.57 8.49 12.22
N GLU A 150 21.68 8.40 10.88
CA GLU A 150 22.04 7.17 10.19
C GLU A 150 23.27 6.50 10.83
N PRO A 151 23.28 5.17 11.03
CA PRO A 151 24.51 4.49 11.38
C PRO A 151 25.47 4.63 10.19
N LYS A 152 26.58 5.35 10.42
CA LYS A 152 27.70 5.37 9.48
C LYS A 152 28.06 3.93 9.12
N ALA A 153 28.05 3.63 7.83
CA ALA A 153 28.58 2.38 7.31
C ALA A 153 29.98 2.16 7.89
N VAL A 154 30.12 1.13 8.72
CA VAL A 154 31.41 0.63 9.19
C VAL A 154 32.09 -0.01 7.97
N GLY A 155 32.89 0.80 7.28
CA GLY A 155 33.95 0.32 6.42
C GLY A 155 35.22 0.23 7.25
N SER A 156 35.52 -0.96 7.75
CA SER A 156 36.85 -1.36 8.15
C SER A 156 37.77 -1.37 6.92
N ASP A 157 38.91 -0.67 6.98
CA ASP A 157 40.17 -1.26 6.55
C ASP A 157 41.36 -0.49 7.19
N SER A 158 42.00 -1.22 8.11
CA SER A 158 43.41 -1.28 8.47
C SER A 158 44.33 -0.06 8.24
N GLU A 159 44.89 0.41 9.36
CA GLU A 159 46.33 0.49 9.62
C GLU A 159 47.27 0.65 8.41
N LYS A 160 47.98 1.78 8.39
CA LYS A 160 49.46 1.76 8.38
C LYS A 160 50.01 3.07 8.94
N GLU A 161 50.55 2.96 10.15
CA GLU A 161 51.48 3.92 10.74
C GLU A 161 52.78 4.00 9.92
N SER A 162 53.23 5.23 9.74
CA SER A 162 54.61 5.73 9.92
C SER A 162 55.79 4.84 9.56
N SER A 163 56.58 5.31 8.60
CA SER A 163 58.00 5.65 8.80
C SER A 163 58.41 6.75 7.82
#